data_AF-A0A6G3MI66-F1
#
_entry.id   AF-A0A6G3MI66-F1
#
_cell.length_a   1.000
_cell.length_b   1.000
_cell.length_c   1.000
_cell.angle_alpha   90.00
_cell.angle_beta   90.00
_cell.angle_gamma   90.00
#
_symmetry.space_group_name_H-M   'P 1'
#
loop_
_entity.id
_entity.type
_entity.pdbx_description
1 polymer ?
#
loop_
_entity_poly.entity_id
_entity_poly.type
_entity_poly.pdbx_seq_one_letter_code
_entity_poly.pdbx_strand_id
1 'polypeptide(L)'
;MTVEEIRNCGGLHKFMNWNGNILTDSGGFQIVSLSKVSQVSEEGVTFRSFHDDSIHVLSPEDSIKIQLALGSDIMMQLDDVVSTTTTGPRVEEAMYRFVKINNLKIYKMVRSVYKYDTP
;
A
#
# COMPACT_ATOMS: atom_id res chain seq x y z
N MET A 1 -8.87 9.06 12.25
CA MET A 1 -7.59 8.72 12.88
C MET A 1 -6.54 8.64 11.79
N THR A 2 -5.43 9.34 11.97
CA THR A 2 -4.36 9.47 10.97
C THR A 2 -3.20 8.54 11.30
N VAL A 3 -2.37 8.24 10.29
CA VAL A 3 -1.15 7.43 10.47
C VAL A 3 -0.20 8.08 11.47
N GLU A 4 -0.15 9.41 11.50
CA GLU A 4 0.69 10.18 12.42
C GLU A 4 0.25 10.01 13.89
N GLU A 5 -1.05 9.95 14.15
CA GLU A 5 -1.58 9.67 15.49
C GLU A 5 -1.18 8.27 15.97
N ILE A 6 -1.28 7.25 15.09
CA ILE A 6 -0.86 5.88 15.41
C ILE A 6 0.65 5.83 15.68
N ARG A 7 1.45 6.55 14.87
CA ARG A 7 2.89 6.67 15.06
C ARG A 7 3.23 7.29 16.42
N ASN A 8 2.50 8.34 16.82
CA ASN A 8 2.68 9.00 18.12
C ASN A 8 2.27 8.11 19.31
N CYS A 9 1.33 7.18 19.11
CA CYS A 9 1.01 6.11 20.06
C CYS A 9 2.09 5.01 20.13
N GLY A 10 3.15 5.11 19.33
CA GLY A 10 4.24 4.15 19.28
C GLY A 10 3.98 2.93 18.39
N GLY A 11 3.14 3.09 17.37
CA GLY A 11 2.85 2.08 16.35
C GLY A 11 1.64 1.19 16.68
N LEU A 12 1.22 0.38 15.71
CA LEU A 12 0.03 -0.47 15.79
C LEU A 12 0.07 -1.46 16.96
N HIS A 13 1.23 -2.05 17.25
CA HIS A 13 1.40 -2.98 18.37
C HIS A 13 1.02 -2.36 19.71
N LYS A 14 1.54 -1.16 20.00
CA LYS A 14 1.24 -0.46 21.26
C LYS A 14 -0.19 0.06 21.27
N PHE A 15 -0.65 0.59 20.14
CA PHE A 15 -2.00 1.12 20.02
C PHE A 15 -3.08 0.07 20.26
N MET A 16 -2.90 -1.15 19.72
CA MET A 16 -3.86 -2.26 19.87
C MET A 16 -3.52 -3.19 21.04
N ASN A 17 -2.42 -2.95 21.77
CA ASN A 17 -1.86 -3.85 22.77
C ASN A 17 -1.67 -5.29 22.24
N TRP A 18 -1.13 -5.41 21.03
CA TRP A 18 -0.90 -6.68 20.33
C TRP A 18 0.59 -6.95 20.19
N ASN A 19 1.06 -8.05 20.77
CA ASN A 19 2.47 -8.45 20.77
C ASN A 19 2.82 -9.48 19.68
N GLY A 20 1.84 -9.97 18.92
CA GLY A 20 2.08 -10.86 17.79
C GLY A 20 2.40 -10.10 16.51
N ASN A 21 2.70 -10.83 15.44
CA ASN A 21 3.01 -10.21 14.16
C ASN A 21 1.77 -9.54 13.53
N ILE A 22 1.99 -8.43 12.82
CA ILE A 22 0.99 -7.69 12.07
C ILE A 22 1.40 -7.69 10.59
N LEU A 23 0.48 -8.20 9.76
CA LEU A 23 0.53 -8.04 8.31
C LEU A 23 -0.37 -6.87 7.94
N THR A 24 0.16 -5.89 7.22
CA THR A 24 -0.64 -4.82 6.63
C THR A 24 -0.84 -5.07 5.14
N ASP A 25 -2.08 -4.93 4.72
CA ASP A 25 -2.44 -4.90 3.30
C ASP A 25 -2.01 -3.57 2.67
N SER A 26 -1.80 -3.56 1.36
CA SER A 26 -1.34 -2.39 0.61
C SER A 26 -2.42 -1.32 0.44
N GLY A 27 -3.70 -1.71 0.61
CA GLY A 27 -4.89 -0.88 0.43
C GLY A 27 -5.43 -0.86 -1.00
N GLY A 28 -4.76 -1.47 -1.98
CA GLY A 28 -5.16 -1.46 -3.39
C GLY A 28 -6.56 -2.05 -3.62
N PHE A 29 -6.83 -3.21 -3.03
CA PHE A 29 -8.13 -3.87 -3.12
C PHE A 29 -9.26 -3.04 -2.51
N GLN A 30 -9.02 -2.40 -1.36
CA GLN A 30 -10.00 -1.55 -0.69
C GLN A 30 -10.34 -0.32 -1.53
N ILE A 31 -9.34 0.31 -2.15
CA ILE A 31 -9.54 1.46 -3.03
C ILE A 31 -10.42 1.08 -4.22
N VAL A 32 -10.16 -0.07 -4.87
CA VAL A 32 -10.97 -0.52 -6.01
C VAL A 32 -12.38 -0.93 -5.58
N SER A 33 -12.55 -1.48 -4.38
CA SER A 33 -13.85 -1.97 -3.90
C SER A 33 -14.75 -0.88 -3.32
N LEU A 34 -14.17 0.13 -2.66
CA LEU A 34 -14.92 1.16 -1.92
C LEU A 34 -15.00 2.49 -2.65
N SER A 35 -14.07 2.79 -3.56
CA SER A 35 -14.12 4.02 -4.33
C SER A 35 -15.05 3.87 -5.53
N LYS A 36 -16.07 4.74 -5.61
CA LYS A 36 -16.91 4.86 -6.82
C LYS A 36 -16.10 5.28 -8.05
N VAL A 37 -14.94 5.91 -7.84
CA VAL A 37 -14.05 6.40 -8.88
C VAL A 37 -12.62 6.07 -8.48
N SER A 38 -12.03 5.05 -9.11
CA SER A 38 -10.60 4.79 -9.02
C SER A 38 -10.00 4.83 -10.43
N GLN A 39 -8.83 5.44 -10.55
CA GLN A 39 -8.05 5.47 -11.79
C GLN A 39 -6.64 5.04 -11.48
N VAL A 40 -6.20 4.00 -12.19
CA VAL A 40 -4.84 3.46 -12.06
C VAL A 40 -3.95 4.13 -13.12
N SER A 41 -2.82 4.66 -12.69
CA SER A 41 -1.81 5.37 -13.50
C SER A 41 -0.42 4.84 -13.18
N GLU A 42 0.63 5.19 -13.96
CA GLU A 42 1.99 4.73 -13.62
C GLU A 42 2.47 5.24 -12.25
N GLU A 43 1.99 6.41 -11.84
CA GLU A 43 2.34 7.09 -10.60
C GLU A 43 1.65 6.49 -9.37
N GLY A 44 0.58 5.72 -9.56
CA GLY A 44 -0.19 5.11 -8.50
C GLY A 44 -1.69 5.05 -8.79
N VAL A 45 -2.47 4.92 -7.72
CA VAL A 45 -3.94 4.84 -7.79
C VAL A 45 -4.53 6.15 -7.29
N THR A 46 -5.25 6.85 -8.17
CA THR A 46 -6.06 8.01 -7.79
C THR A 46 -7.45 7.54 -7.41
N PHE A 47 -7.95 7.98 -6.26
CA PHE A 47 -9.27 7.58 -5.77
C PHE A 47 -9.96 8.71 -5.02
N ARG A 48 -11.28 8.58 -4.89
CA ARG A 48 -12.10 9.46 -4.08
C ARG A 48 -12.29 8.85 -2.69
N SER A 49 -11.96 9.61 -1.66
CA SER A 49 -12.23 9.25 -0.26
C SER A 49 -13.72 9.04 -0.04
N PHE A 50 -14.07 7.94 0.62
CA PHE A 50 -15.45 7.62 1.00
C PHE A 50 -15.93 8.42 2.23
N HIS A 51 -15.01 9.12 2.91
CA HIS A 51 -15.33 9.90 4.10
C HIS A 51 -15.80 11.32 3.78
N ASP A 52 -15.17 11.97 2.80
CA ASP A 52 -15.32 13.40 2.55
C ASP A 52 -15.27 13.79 1.06
N ASP A 53 -15.33 12.81 0.15
CA ASP A 53 -15.26 13.00 -1.30
C ASP A 53 -13.97 13.66 -1.84
N SER A 54 -12.94 13.82 -1.01
CA SER A 54 -11.65 14.36 -1.43
C SER A 54 -10.89 13.41 -2.35
N ILE A 55 -10.08 13.96 -3.26
CA ILE A 55 -9.28 13.16 -4.21
C ILE A 55 -7.90 12.93 -3.62
N HIS A 56 -7.52 11.65 -3.54
CA HIS A 56 -6.21 11.21 -3.06
C HIS A 56 -5.49 10.41 -4.14
N VAL A 57 -4.17 10.42 -4.06
CA VAL A 57 -3.29 9.56 -4.87
C VAL A 57 -2.49 8.68 -3.91
N LEU A 58 -2.58 7.36 -4.08
CA LEU A 58 -1.75 6.40 -3.37
C LEU A 58 -0.71 5.84 -4.33
N SER A 59 0.54 6.26 -4.16
CA SER A 59 1.68 5.66 -4.85
C SER A 59 2.16 4.38 -4.13
N PRO A 60 2.86 3.47 -4.83
CA PRO A 60 3.50 2.32 -4.19
C PRO A 60 4.44 2.73 -3.04
N GLU A 61 5.19 3.82 -3.20
CA GLU A 61 6.08 4.35 -2.17
C GLU A 61 5.31 4.88 -0.96
N ASP A 62 4.19 5.55 -1.16
CA ASP A 62 3.38 6.07 -0.06
C ASP A 62 2.69 4.94 0.71
N SER A 63 2.22 3.89 0.02
CA SER A 63 1.70 2.68 0.68
C SER A 63 2.75 2.07 1.62
N ILE A 64 4.00 1.95 1.17
CA ILE A 64 5.08 1.43 2.01
C ILE A 64 5.43 2.39 3.16
N LYS A 65 5.48 3.71 2.93
CA LYS A 65 5.70 4.69 4.00
C LYS A 65 4.64 4.59 5.09
N ILE A 66 3.38 4.42 4.70
CA ILE A 66 2.27 4.27 5.64
C ILE A 66 2.47 3.00 6.46
N GLN A 67 2.72 1.86 5.82
CA GLN A 67 2.90 0.57 6.51
C GLN A 67 4.12 0.57 7.46
N LEU A 68 5.21 1.27 7.08
CA LEU A 68 6.38 1.52 7.93
C LEU A 68 6.02 2.38 9.14
N ALA A 69 5.27 3.47 8.94
CA ALA A 69 4.86 4.36 10.03
C ALA A 69 3.88 3.69 11.00
N LEU A 70 3.07 2.75 10.49
CA LEU A 70 2.21 1.89 11.30
C LEU A 70 3.00 0.86 12.11
N GLY A 71 4.23 0.54 11.71
CA GLY A 71 5.10 -0.43 12.38
C GLY A 71 4.69 -1.88 12.11
N SER A 72 4.45 -2.21 10.84
CA SER A 72 4.03 -3.55 10.41
C SER A 72 5.23 -4.51 10.31
N ASP A 73 5.04 -5.78 10.66
CA ASP A 73 6.08 -6.81 10.52
C ASP A 73 6.19 -7.34 9.09
N ILE A 74 5.04 -7.49 8.43
CA ILE A 74 4.95 -7.89 7.02
C ILE A 74 4.14 -6.84 6.28
N MET A 75 4.74 -6.28 5.23
CA MET A 75 4.14 -5.23 4.43
C MET A 75 3.81 -5.76 3.04
N MET A 76 2.55 -5.61 2.63
CA MET A 76 2.13 -5.96 1.27
C MET A 76 2.41 -4.80 0.31
N GLN A 77 2.94 -5.14 -0.87
CA GLN A 77 3.14 -4.16 -1.92
C GLN A 77 1.81 -3.81 -2.61
N LEU A 78 1.69 -2.55 -3.04
CA LEU A 78 0.56 -2.09 -3.85
C LEU A 78 0.45 -2.87 -5.16
N ASP A 79 -0.77 -3.26 -5.49
CA ASP A 79 -1.15 -4.06 -6.65
C ASP A 79 -2.10 -3.30 -7.60
N ASP A 80 -2.15 -3.78 -8.85
CA ASP A 80 -3.11 -3.31 -9.85
C ASP A 80 -4.28 -4.30 -9.93
N VAL A 81 -5.26 -4.11 -9.03
CA VAL A 81 -6.40 -5.01 -8.90
C VAL A 81 -7.37 -4.83 -10.06
N VAL A 82 -7.68 -5.93 -10.74
CA VAL A 82 -8.72 -6.01 -11.77
C VAL A 82 -9.90 -6.84 -11.27
N SER A 83 -11.11 -6.52 -11.75
CA SER A 83 -12.31 -7.32 -11.44
C SER A 83 -12.12 -8.76 -11.91
N THR A 84 -12.60 -9.73 -11.12
CA THR A 84 -12.52 -11.16 -11.43
C THR A 84 -13.25 -11.54 -12.73
N THR A 85 -14.17 -10.71 -13.18
CA THR A 85 -14.92 -10.88 -14.45
C THR A 85 -14.21 -10.26 -15.66
N THR A 86 -13.09 -9.56 -15.44
CA THR A 86 -12.29 -8.96 -16.51
C THR A 86 -11.61 -10.05 -17.31
N THR A 87 -11.74 -10.00 -18.63
CA THR A 87 -11.03 -10.90 -19.55
C THR A 87 -10.26 -10.07 -20.58
N GLY A 88 -9.25 -10.69 -21.21
CA GLY A 88 -8.46 -10.05 -22.27
C GLY A 88 -7.23 -9.26 -21.78
N PRO A 89 -6.70 -8.33 -22.60
CA PRO A 89 -5.38 -7.71 -22.40
C PRO A 89 -5.19 -7.00 -21.06
N ARG A 90 -6.27 -6.49 -20.46
CA ARG A 90 -6.21 -5.77 -19.18
C ARG A 90 -5.65 -6.59 -18.02
N VAL A 91 -5.90 -7.90 -18.01
CA VAL A 91 -5.37 -8.82 -16.98
C VAL A 91 -3.86 -8.96 -17.11
N GLU A 92 -3.37 -9.09 -18.33
CA GLU A 92 -1.94 -9.16 -18.65
C GLU A 92 -1.25 -7.83 -18.33
N GLU A 93 -1.86 -6.69 -18.68
CA GLU A 93 -1.37 -5.37 -18.32
C GLU A 93 -1.26 -5.17 -16.80
N ALA A 94 -2.27 -5.59 -16.03
CA ALA A 94 -2.23 -5.55 -14.56
C ALA A 94 -1.05 -6.35 -14.00
N MET A 95 -0.84 -7.56 -14.54
CA MET A 95 0.27 -8.43 -14.13
C MET A 95 1.63 -7.77 -14.45
N TYR A 96 1.82 -7.26 -15.67
CA TYR A 96 3.07 -6.58 -16.03
C TYR A 96 3.32 -5.33 -15.19
N ARG A 97 2.27 -4.56 -14.90
CA ARG A 97 2.36 -3.39 -14.02
C ARG A 97 2.76 -3.79 -12.60
N PHE A 98 2.16 -4.84 -12.04
CA PHE A 98 2.54 -5.37 -10.72
C PHE A 98 4.02 -5.78 -10.67
N VAL A 99 4.53 -6.46 -11.69
CA VAL A 99 5.95 -6.83 -11.78
C VAL A 99 6.84 -5.60 -11.94
N LYS A 100 6.42 -4.59 -12.71
CA LYS A 100 7.16 -3.32 -12.88
C LYS A 100 7.21 -2.49 -11.59
N ILE A 101 6.13 -2.52 -10.78
CA ILE A 101 6.08 -1.87 -9.47
C ILE A 101 6.99 -2.59 -8.47
N ASN A 102 7.19 -3.91 -8.62
CA ASN A 102 8.21 -4.72 -7.91
C ASN A 102 9.64 -4.38 -8.36
N ASN A 103 9.99 -3.09 -8.37
CA ASN A 103 11.31 -2.62 -8.79
C ASN A 103 12.23 -2.35 -7.59
N LEU A 104 13.50 -2.17 -7.92
CA LEU A 104 14.58 -1.85 -6.98
C LEU A 104 14.29 -0.62 -6.09
N LYS A 105 13.35 0.26 -6.43
CA LYS A 105 13.09 1.50 -5.68
C LYS A 105 12.44 1.22 -4.34
N ILE A 106 11.38 0.41 -4.29
CA ILE A 106 10.73 -0.01 -3.03
C ILE A 106 11.71 -0.80 -2.17
N TYR A 107 12.43 -1.74 -2.79
CA TYR A 107 13.46 -2.51 -2.10
C TYR A 107 14.53 -1.63 -1.44
N LYS A 108 15.09 -0.65 -2.19
CA LYS A 108 16.07 0.31 -1.66
C LYS A 108 15.48 1.15 -0.52
N MET A 109 14.21 1.54 -0.64
CA MET A 109 13.52 2.33 0.38
C MET A 109 13.39 1.55 1.70
N VAL A 110 12.85 0.33 1.65
CA VAL A 110 12.73 -0.52 2.86
C VAL A 110 14.10 -0.81 3.47
N ARG A 111 15.11 -1.12 2.64
CA ARG A 111 16.49 -1.34 3.13
C ARG A 111 17.09 -0.13 3.84
N SER A 112 16.84 1.08 3.35
CA SER A 112 17.37 2.31 3.96
C SER A 112 16.83 2.54 5.37
N VAL A 113 15.63 2.05 5.67
CA VAL A 113 14.97 2.20 6.98
C VAL A 113 15.45 1.15 7.96
N TYR A 114 15.54 -0.12 7.55
CA TYR A 114 15.87 -1.22 8.46
C TYR A 114 17.37 -1.49 8.64
N LYS A 115 18.27 -0.74 7.99
CA LYS A 115 19.74 -0.92 8.07
C LYS A 115 20.14 -2.39 8.17
N TYR A 116 19.75 -3.21 7.18
CA TYR A 116 20.23 -4.58 7.13
C TYR A 116 21.75 -4.56 6.92
N ASP A 117 22.51 -4.95 7.93
CA ASP A 117 23.89 -5.40 7.75
C ASP A 117 23.84 -6.61 6.79
N THR A 118 24.54 -6.52 5.66
CA THR A 118 24.79 -7.69 4.83
C THR A 118 25.61 -8.72 5.62
N PRO A 119 25.33 -10.03 5.52
CA PRO A 119 26.33 -11.02 5.91
C PRO A 119 27.62 -10.84 5.08
#